data_AF-A0ABD0JH85-F1
#
_entry.id   AF-A0ABD0JH85-F1
#
_cell.length_a   1.000
_cell.length_b   1.000
_cell.length_c   1.000
_cell.angle_alpha   90.00
_cell.angle_beta   90.00
_cell.angle_gamma   90.00
#
_symmetry.space_group_name_H-M   'P 1'
#
loop_
_entity.id
_entity.type
_entity.pdbx_description
1 polymer ?
#
loop_
_entity_poly.entity_id
_entity_poly.type
_entity_poly.pdbx_seq_one_letter_code
_entity_poly.pdbx_strand_id
1 'polypeptide(L)'
;MSVPWETSCVHELDLTSTELSEECLENVLLRMPGFTYLGLGYCEFFSDKVLEKLMEMGKFNRLQALDISYTHALSENAIYQFLHNHGINLRGLMLIGKSKLTENFWLNVIPFLKNISQLTAGSRAYLVLSEPGICVLGTANGWFLRMQSRVHVDQIVEAFAQFCPRLERLEIQWDPDTIRFSDKSNKFIDHIRLRCPYLKSLTLSDGEYYELVKSNFERADRNKVVRTTTNYKTSIVSLLTNYNDLLFN
;
A
#
# COMPACT_ATOMS: atom_id res chain seq x y z
N MET A 1 6.24 -33.98 -1.61
CA MET A 1 6.70 -33.91 -3.02
C MET A 1 7.55 -32.66 -3.17
N SER A 2 8.80 -32.80 -3.60
CA SER A 2 9.76 -31.68 -3.67
C SER A 2 9.53 -30.89 -4.96
N VAL A 3 8.69 -29.85 -4.90
CA VAL A 3 8.65 -28.83 -5.96
C VAL A 3 10.01 -28.12 -5.94
N PRO A 4 10.72 -27.98 -7.08
CA PRO A 4 12.03 -27.34 -7.15
C PRO A 4 11.88 -25.82 -7.17
N TRP A 5 11.47 -25.24 -6.04
CA TRP A 5 11.25 -23.80 -5.88
C TRP A 5 12.50 -22.96 -6.19
N GLU A 6 13.70 -23.54 -6.01
CA GLU A 6 15.00 -22.91 -6.25
C GLU A 6 15.21 -22.55 -7.72
N THR A 7 14.66 -23.34 -8.63
CA THR A 7 14.75 -23.12 -10.08
C THR A 7 13.46 -22.51 -10.64
N SER A 8 12.55 -22.05 -9.77
CA SER A 8 11.28 -21.49 -10.20
C SER A 8 11.49 -20.19 -10.97
N CYS A 9 10.78 -20.03 -12.09
CA CYS A 9 10.70 -18.77 -12.82
C CYS A 9 9.61 -17.84 -12.26
N VAL A 10 8.93 -18.25 -11.18
CA VAL A 10 7.87 -17.46 -10.55
C VAL A 10 8.50 -16.36 -9.70
N HIS A 11 8.18 -15.11 -10.05
CA HIS A 11 8.58 -13.91 -9.30
C HIS A 11 7.37 -13.10 -8.78
N GLU A 12 6.18 -13.43 -9.26
CA GLU A 12 4.92 -12.84 -8.83
C GLU A 12 4.12 -13.93 -8.13
N LEU A 13 3.88 -13.75 -6.83
CA LEU A 13 3.21 -14.76 -6.01
C LEU A 13 2.13 -14.10 -5.16
N ASP A 14 0.92 -14.64 -5.20
CA ASP A 14 -0.17 -14.22 -4.32
C ASP A 14 -0.67 -15.43 -3.52
N LEU A 15 -0.51 -15.36 -2.20
CA LEU A 15 -0.98 -16.34 -1.22
C LEU A 15 -2.04 -15.72 -0.30
N THR A 16 -2.68 -14.62 -0.73
CA THR A 16 -3.70 -13.93 0.06
C THR A 16 -4.83 -14.88 0.44
N SER A 17 -5.28 -14.80 1.70
CA SER A 17 -6.36 -15.62 2.27
C SER A 17 -6.09 -17.12 2.23
N THR A 18 -4.83 -17.54 2.34
CA THR A 18 -4.45 -18.95 2.48
C THR A 18 -4.17 -19.32 3.93
N GLU A 19 -4.54 -20.54 4.32
CA GLU A 19 -4.30 -21.10 5.66
C GLU A 19 -2.95 -21.86 5.73
N LEU A 20 -1.89 -21.26 5.18
CA LEU A 20 -0.56 -21.87 5.17
C LEU A 20 0.12 -21.72 6.53
N SER A 21 0.66 -22.82 7.05
CA SER A 21 1.47 -22.80 8.27
C SER A 21 2.77 -22.01 8.10
N GLU A 22 3.34 -21.52 9.20
CA GLU A 22 4.64 -20.84 9.18
C GLU A 22 5.75 -21.70 8.53
N GLU A 23 5.78 -23.00 8.82
CA GLU A 23 6.73 -23.94 8.22
C GLU A 23 6.55 -24.03 6.69
N CYS A 24 5.30 -24.03 6.21
CA CYS A 24 5.01 -24.06 4.78
C CYS A 24 5.45 -22.77 4.09
N LEU A 25 5.16 -21.62 4.72
CA LEU A 25 5.60 -20.31 4.23
C LEU A 25 7.13 -20.23 4.17
N GLU A 26 7.84 -20.65 5.22
CA GLU A 26 9.31 -20.69 5.22
C GLU A 26 9.82 -21.61 4.11
N ASN A 27 9.27 -22.82 3.97
CA ASN A 27 9.70 -23.77 2.95
C ASN A 27 9.53 -23.19 1.53
N VAL A 28 8.37 -22.61 1.21
CA VAL A 28 8.12 -22.08 -0.13
C VAL A 28 8.92 -20.78 -0.35
N LEU A 29 8.76 -19.79 0.52
CA LEU A 29 9.26 -18.44 0.27
C LEU A 29 10.79 -18.32 0.34
N LEU A 30 11.45 -19.08 1.24
CA LEU A 30 12.91 -19.04 1.36
C LEU A 30 13.62 -19.75 0.21
N ARG A 31 12.96 -20.74 -0.42
CA ARG A 31 13.52 -21.50 -1.54
C ARG A 31 13.37 -20.78 -2.87
N MET A 32 12.35 -19.93 -3.04
CA MET A 32 12.18 -19.14 -4.26
C MET A 32 13.32 -18.13 -4.48
N PRO A 33 13.70 -17.82 -5.74
CA PRO A 33 14.84 -16.95 -6.03
C PRO A 33 14.64 -15.48 -5.63
N GLY A 34 13.39 -15.05 -5.43
CA GLY A 34 13.03 -13.68 -5.04
C GLY A 34 11.78 -13.20 -5.78
N PHE A 35 11.27 -12.06 -5.35
CA PHE A 35 9.94 -11.59 -5.75
C PHE A 35 9.98 -10.20 -6.38
N THR A 36 9.11 -9.98 -7.36
CA THR A 36 8.73 -8.66 -7.89
C THR A 36 7.35 -8.24 -7.37
N TYR A 37 6.44 -9.20 -7.17
CA TYR A 37 5.13 -9.03 -6.55
C TYR A 37 4.93 -10.11 -5.48
N LEU A 38 4.49 -9.70 -4.28
CA LEU A 38 4.16 -10.62 -3.20
C LEU A 38 2.85 -10.22 -2.52
N GLY A 39 1.82 -11.06 -2.65
CA GLY A 39 0.55 -10.95 -1.96
C GLY A 39 0.47 -11.92 -0.78
N LEU A 40 0.28 -11.40 0.42
CA LEU A 40 0.21 -12.14 1.69
C LEU A 40 -0.93 -11.61 2.57
N GLY A 41 -1.97 -11.02 1.96
CA GLY A 41 -3.11 -10.52 2.71
C GLY A 41 -3.78 -11.65 3.51
N TYR A 42 -4.22 -11.40 4.74
CA TYR A 42 -4.85 -12.41 5.61
C TYR A 42 -4.00 -13.67 5.89
N CYS A 43 -2.69 -13.65 5.65
CA CYS A 43 -1.79 -14.75 6.04
C CYS A 43 -1.43 -14.65 7.53
N GLU A 44 -2.17 -15.33 8.40
CA GLU A 44 -2.01 -15.23 9.86
C GLU A 44 -0.61 -15.63 10.36
N PHE A 45 0.01 -16.62 9.73
CA PHE A 45 1.32 -17.16 10.14
C PHE A 45 2.52 -16.46 9.50
N PHE A 46 2.31 -15.39 8.74
CA PHE A 46 3.40 -14.56 8.25
C PHE A 46 3.92 -13.65 9.38
N SER A 47 4.90 -14.15 10.13
CA SER A 47 5.45 -13.55 11.35
C SER A 47 6.68 -12.67 11.07
N ASP A 48 7.10 -11.89 12.08
CA ASP A 48 8.33 -11.09 12.04
C ASP A 48 9.56 -11.95 11.68
N LYS A 49 9.63 -13.17 12.23
CA LYS A 49 10.71 -14.12 11.97
C LYS A 49 10.79 -14.53 10.49
N VAL A 50 9.65 -14.77 9.85
CA VAL A 50 9.63 -15.11 8.42
C VAL A 50 10.08 -13.91 7.59
N LEU A 51 9.60 -12.70 7.92
CA LEU A 51 9.97 -11.47 7.24
C LEU A 51 11.48 -11.17 7.35
N GLU A 52 12.05 -11.30 8.55
CA GLU A 52 13.48 -11.10 8.81
C GLU A 52 14.34 -12.07 7.99
N LYS A 53 14.02 -13.37 7.99
CA LYS A 53 14.74 -14.37 7.19
C LYS A 53 14.70 -14.05 5.69
N LEU A 54 13.55 -13.61 5.18
CA LEU A 54 13.40 -13.24 3.76
C LEU A 54 14.25 -12.00 3.43
N MET A 55 14.34 -11.03 4.34
CA MET A 55 15.22 -9.87 4.21
C MET A 55 16.70 -10.27 4.21
N GLU A 56 17.13 -11.11 5.16
CA GLU A 56 18.52 -11.60 5.27
C GLU A 56 18.96 -12.35 4.01
N MET A 57 18.06 -13.15 3.43
CA MET A 57 18.32 -13.87 2.17
C MET A 57 18.17 -13.00 0.91
N GLY A 58 17.89 -11.71 1.06
CA GLY A 58 17.77 -10.76 -0.05
C GLY A 58 16.59 -11.03 -0.99
N LYS A 59 15.53 -11.70 -0.52
CA LYS A 59 14.39 -12.09 -1.38
C LYS A 59 13.60 -10.89 -1.90
N PHE A 60 13.72 -9.75 -1.22
CA PHE A 60 13.02 -8.51 -1.54
C PHE A 60 13.83 -7.51 -2.38
N ASN A 61 15.03 -7.87 -2.82
CA ASN A 61 15.91 -6.97 -3.57
C ASN A 61 15.28 -6.42 -4.86
N ARG A 62 14.32 -7.16 -5.44
CA ARG A 62 13.61 -6.79 -6.67
C ARG A 62 12.13 -6.50 -6.43
N LEU A 63 11.69 -6.47 -5.17
CA LEU A 63 10.27 -6.35 -4.85
C LEU A 63 9.76 -4.96 -5.22
N GLN A 64 8.67 -4.93 -5.99
CA GLN A 64 7.99 -3.72 -6.43
C GLN A 64 6.61 -3.59 -5.81
N ALA A 65 5.95 -4.70 -5.48
CA ALA A 65 4.60 -4.67 -4.92
C ALA A 65 4.47 -5.64 -3.75
N LEU A 66 3.95 -5.16 -2.63
CA LEU A 66 3.71 -5.96 -1.42
C LEU A 66 2.30 -5.72 -0.88
N ASP A 67 1.55 -6.80 -0.68
CA ASP A 67 0.35 -6.82 0.14
C ASP A 67 0.58 -7.66 1.39
N ILE A 68 0.52 -7.01 2.56
CA ILE A 68 0.56 -7.66 3.87
C ILE A 68 -0.63 -7.19 4.72
N SER A 69 -1.77 -6.95 4.07
CA SER A 69 -3.02 -6.56 4.71
C SER A 69 -3.51 -7.62 5.69
N TYR A 70 -4.08 -7.22 6.82
CA TYR A 70 -4.65 -8.11 7.85
C TYR A 70 -3.71 -9.20 8.37
N THR A 71 -2.38 -9.02 8.25
CA THR A 71 -1.39 -9.90 8.89
C THR A 71 -1.14 -9.41 10.32
N HIS A 72 -1.79 -10.02 11.31
CA HIS A 72 -1.71 -9.60 12.71
C HIS A 72 -0.43 -10.02 13.43
N ALA A 73 0.27 -11.04 12.90
CA ALA A 73 1.53 -11.54 13.45
C ALA A 73 2.73 -10.62 13.20
N LEU A 74 2.62 -9.66 12.27
CA LEU A 74 3.67 -8.67 12.03
C LEU A 74 3.61 -7.52 13.03
N SER A 75 4.74 -7.20 13.64
CA SER A 75 4.90 -6.03 14.49
C SER A 75 5.13 -4.75 13.69
N GLU A 76 4.84 -3.61 14.31
CA GLU A 76 5.13 -2.28 13.74
C GLU A 76 6.63 -2.11 13.44
N ASN A 77 7.50 -2.60 14.33
CA ASN A 77 8.94 -2.49 14.17
C ASN A 77 9.47 -3.29 12.97
N ALA A 78 9.00 -4.53 12.78
CA ALA A 78 9.44 -5.35 11.65
C ALA A 78 9.03 -4.73 10.31
N ILE A 79 7.80 -4.20 10.21
CA ILE A 79 7.33 -3.48 9.02
C ILE A 79 8.14 -2.20 8.81
N TYR A 80 8.43 -1.44 9.88
CA TYR A 80 9.25 -0.24 9.79
C TYR A 80 10.65 -0.54 9.24
N GLN A 81 11.33 -1.55 9.77
CA GLN A 81 12.66 -1.96 9.31
C GLN A 81 12.63 -2.43 7.85
N PHE A 82 11.61 -3.19 7.47
CA PHE A 82 11.41 -3.60 6.09
C PHE A 82 11.25 -2.39 5.15
N LEU A 83 10.38 -1.43 5.48
CA LEU A 83 10.12 -0.26 4.65
C LEU A 83 11.31 0.71 4.62
N HIS A 84 12.06 0.82 5.72
CA HIS A 84 13.30 1.58 5.74
C HIS A 84 14.32 1.02 4.74
N ASN A 85 14.46 -0.31 4.65
CA ASN A 85 15.47 -0.96 3.80
C ASN A 85 15.02 -1.14 2.35
N HIS A 86 13.74 -1.46 2.12
CA HIS A 86 13.20 -1.86 0.81
C HIS A 86 12.12 -0.92 0.27
N GLY A 87 11.61 0.01 1.07
CA GLY A 87 10.51 0.91 0.68
C GLY A 87 10.84 1.78 -0.53
N ILE A 88 12.12 2.09 -0.75
CA ILE A 88 12.57 2.80 -1.95
C ILE A 88 12.38 1.99 -3.23
N ASN A 89 12.22 0.66 -3.20
CA ASN A 89 11.99 -0.12 -4.42
C ASN A 89 10.50 -0.34 -4.72
N LEU A 90 9.64 -0.09 -3.74
CA LEU A 90 8.21 -0.35 -3.84
C LEU A 90 7.52 0.67 -4.73
N ARG A 91 6.64 0.18 -5.58
CA ARG A 91 5.64 0.90 -6.38
C ARG A 91 4.22 0.72 -5.84
N GLY A 92 3.96 -0.44 -5.22
CA GLY A 92 2.69 -0.79 -4.59
C GLY A 92 2.88 -1.25 -3.16
N LEU A 93 2.08 -0.71 -2.23
CA LEU A 93 2.08 -1.13 -0.83
C LEU A 93 0.66 -1.16 -0.28
N MET A 94 0.25 -2.32 0.25
CA MET A 94 -1.00 -2.50 0.98
C MET A 94 -0.73 -2.93 2.42
N LEU A 95 -1.19 -2.10 3.37
CA LEU A 95 -1.00 -2.25 4.81
C LEU A 95 -2.34 -2.13 5.56
N ILE A 96 -3.41 -2.70 4.99
CA ILE A 96 -4.75 -2.60 5.55
C ILE A 96 -4.88 -3.46 6.82
N GLY A 97 -5.77 -3.10 7.75
CA GLY A 97 -6.17 -4.01 8.82
C GLY A 97 -5.20 -4.07 10.01
N LYS A 98 -4.20 -3.19 10.04
CA LYS A 98 -3.21 -3.11 11.11
C LYS A 98 -3.54 -1.98 12.07
N SER A 99 -4.41 -2.26 13.04
CA SER A 99 -4.86 -1.31 14.08
C SER A 99 -3.73 -0.80 15.01
N LYS A 100 -2.56 -1.45 14.98
CA LYS A 100 -1.38 -1.03 15.77
C LYS A 100 -0.60 0.11 15.12
N LEU A 101 -0.72 0.33 13.81
CA LEU A 101 0.08 1.34 13.10
C LEU A 101 -0.36 2.75 13.47
N THR A 102 0.50 3.46 14.18
CA THR A 102 0.24 4.81 14.69
C THR A 102 0.44 5.89 13.63
N GLU A 103 -0.01 7.12 13.90
CA GLU A 103 0.30 8.28 13.05
C GLU A 103 1.82 8.49 12.88
N ASN A 104 2.58 8.36 13.97
CA ASN A 104 4.03 8.52 13.96
C ASN A 104 4.71 7.49 13.05
N PHE A 105 4.20 6.25 13.00
CA PHE A 105 4.69 5.25 12.06
C PHE A 105 4.60 5.76 10.61
N TRP A 106 3.44 6.26 10.21
CA TRP A 106 3.22 6.73 8.83
C TRP A 106 4.08 7.92 8.48
N LEU A 107 4.19 8.92 9.36
CA LEU A 107 5.04 10.09 9.13
C LEU A 107 6.51 9.73 8.93
N ASN A 108 7.00 8.68 9.61
CA ASN A 108 8.38 8.21 9.46
C ASN A 108 8.58 7.30 8.24
N VAL A 109 7.56 6.56 7.82
CA VAL A 109 7.65 5.60 6.69
C VAL A 109 7.46 6.27 5.32
N ILE A 110 6.54 7.23 5.20
CA ILE A 110 6.23 7.91 3.93
C ILE A 110 7.49 8.44 3.21
N PRO A 111 8.48 9.05 3.89
CA PRO A 111 9.73 9.48 3.26
C PRO A 111 10.55 8.38 2.57
N PHE A 112 10.37 7.11 2.95
CA PHE A 112 11.05 5.97 2.33
C PHE A 112 10.34 5.49 1.05
N LEU A 113 9.06 5.81 0.88
CA LEU A 113 8.21 5.39 -0.24
C LEU A 113 8.38 6.25 -1.49
N LYS A 114 9.62 6.60 -1.81
CA LYS A 114 9.94 7.51 -2.92
C LYS A 114 9.57 6.91 -4.27
N ASN A 115 9.66 5.60 -4.46
CA ASN A 115 9.37 4.97 -5.77
C ASN A 115 7.96 4.44 -5.92
N ILE A 116 7.09 4.61 -4.92
CA ILE A 116 5.64 4.67 -5.15
C ILE A 116 5.35 5.84 -6.12
N SER A 117 6.35 6.68 -6.40
CA SER A 117 6.38 7.72 -7.44
C SER A 117 7.23 7.41 -8.71
N GLN A 118 7.93 6.27 -8.88
CA GLN A 118 8.84 6.06 -10.03
C GLN A 118 8.33 5.11 -11.13
N LEU A 119 8.07 5.71 -12.30
CA LEU A 119 8.29 5.12 -13.62
C LEU A 119 9.78 4.80 -13.82
N THR A 120 10.14 3.55 -14.08
CA THR A 120 11.45 3.24 -14.66
C THR A 120 11.45 3.65 -16.13
N ALA A 121 11.89 4.88 -16.41
CA ALA A 121 12.24 5.32 -17.75
C ALA A 121 13.62 4.74 -18.11
N GLY A 122 13.66 3.65 -18.86
CA GLY A 122 14.92 3.04 -19.25
C GLY A 122 14.79 1.78 -20.10
N SER A 123 14.30 1.94 -21.34
CA SER A 123 14.72 1.25 -22.58
C SER A 123 13.55 1.01 -23.54
N ARG A 124 13.51 1.85 -24.58
CA ARG A 124 12.88 1.70 -25.90
C ARG A 124 11.62 0.80 -26.05
N ALA A 125 10.57 1.52 -26.45
CA ALA A 125 9.65 1.23 -27.55
C ALA A 125 8.37 0.45 -27.23
N TYR A 126 7.27 1.06 -27.68
CA TYR A 126 5.88 0.61 -27.71
C TYR A 126 5.06 0.78 -26.42
N LEU A 127 4.22 1.83 -26.44
CA LEU A 127 2.88 1.90 -25.83
C LEU A 127 2.56 0.82 -24.78
N VAL A 128 3.05 0.98 -23.55
CA VAL A 128 2.46 0.34 -22.37
C VAL A 128 2.24 1.43 -21.33
N LEU A 129 1.00 1.45 -20.85
CA LEU A 129 0.40 2.46 -20.00
C LEU A 129 1.21 2.64 -18.72
N SER A 130 1.31 3.88 -18.25
CA SER A 130 1.99 4.28 -17.01
C SER A 130 1.64 3.35 -15.83
N GLU A 131 2.63 2.62 -15.30
CA GLU A 131 2.48 1.77 -14.11
C GLU A 131 2.06 2.61 -12.89
N PRO A 132 0.93 2.30 -12.22
CA PRO A 132 0.35 3.16 -11.19
C PRO A 132 1.09 3.05 -9.84
N GLY A 133 1.46 4.18 -9.25
CA GLY A 133 1.84 4.24 -7.83
C GLY A 133 0.63 4.05 -6.93
N ILE A 134 0.60 2.97 -6.15
CA ILE A 134 -0.56 2.58 -5.31
C ILE A 134 -0.15 2.48 -3.85
N CYS A 135 -0.80 3.27 -2.99
CA CYS A 135 -0.67 3.13 -1.54
C CYS A 135 -2.04 3.01 -0.88
N VAL A 136 -2.23 1.93 -0.12
CA VAL A 136 -3.46 1.69 0.63
C VAL A 136 -3.14 1.56 2.11
N LEU A 137 -3.71 2.45 2.91
CA LEU A 137 -3.50 2.53 4.34
C LEU A 137 -4.80 2.69 5.11
N GLY A 138 -4.73 2.32 6.39
CA GLY A 138 -5.84 2.41 7.31
C GLY A 138 -6.55 1.08 7.54
N THR A 139 -7.43 1.09 8.54
CA THR A 139 -8.28 -0.04 8.88
C THR A 139 -9.68 0.53 9.02
N ALA A 140 -10.62 0.07 8.18
CA ALA A 140 -12.04 0.28 8.44
C ALA A 140 -12.40 -0.55 9.66
N ASN A 141 -12.90 0.06 10.74
CA ASN A 141 -13.20 -0.69 11.94
C ASN A 141 -14.56 -1.38 11.74
N GLY A 142 -14.54 -2.71 11.72
CA GLY A 142 -15.66 -3.44 12.30
C GLY A 142 -15.76 -3.08 13.78
N TRP A 143 -16.98 -3.14 14.35
CA TRP A 143 -17.33 -2.76 15.73
C TRP A 143 -16.44 -3.32 16.88
N PHE A 144 -15.51 -4.24 16.56
CA PHE A 144 -14.64 -5.00 17.47
C PHE A 144 -13.19 -4.48 17.59
N LEU A 145 -12.68 -3.65 16.66
CA LEU A 145 -11.27 -3.19 16.68
C LEU A 145 -11.18 -1.67 16.80
N ARG A 146 -11.48 -1.12 18.00
CA ARG A 146 -11.34 0.32 18.25
C ARG A 146 -9.86 0.71 18.35
N MET A 147 -9.37 1.52 17.42
CA MET A 147 -8.09 2.23 17.61
C MET A 147 -8.21 3.17 18.81
N GLN A 148 -7.23 3.13 19.72
CA GLN A 148 -7.25 3.92 20.95
C GLN A 148 -6.86 5.39 20.72
N SER A 149 -6.11 5.68 19.66
CA SER A 149 -5.66 7.03 19.31
C SER A 149 -6.35 7.53 18.04
N ARG A 150 -6.71 8.82 18.02
CA ARG A 150 -7.18 9.46 16.80
C ARG A 150 -6.00 9.94 15.97
N VAL A 151 -6.08 9.81 14.65
CA VAL A 151 -5.01 10.11 13.68
C VAL A 151 -5.24 11.48 13.03
N HIS A 152 -4.22 12.34 13.00
CA HIS A 152 -4.28 13.61 12.28
C HIS A 152 -4.09 13.41 10.77
N VAL A 153 -5.20 13.17 10.05
CA VAL A 153 -5.19 12.86 8.62
C VAL A 153 -4.54 13.98 7.77
N ASP A 154 -4.67 15.24 8.20
CA ASP A 154 -4.04 16.40 7.53
C ASP A 154 -2.52 16.26 7.41
N GLN A 155 -1.84 15.77 8.46
CA GLN A 155 -0.38 15.62 8.47
C GLN A 155 0.06 14.48 7.55
N ILE A 156 -0.73 13.41 7.48
CA ILE A 156 -0.51 12.27 6.59
C ILE A 156 -0.66 12.71 5.12
N VAL A 157 -1.74 13.44 4.81
CA VAL A 157 -1.98 13.98 3.47
C VAL A 157 -0.86 14.94 3.05
N GLU A 158 -0.41 15.80 3.96
CA GLU A 158 0.72 16.70 3.72
C GLU A 158 2.02 15.92 3.45
N ALA A 159 2.30 14.88 4.24
CA ALA A 159 3.48 14.04 4.03
C ALA A 159 3.45 13.39 2.64
N PHE A 160 2.33 12.81 2.22
CA PHE A 160 2.19 12.28 0.86
C PHE A 160 2.37 13.36 -0.21
N ALA A 161 1.82 14.56 -0.01
CA ALA A 161 2.00 15.67 -0.93
C ALA A 161 3.47 16.13 -1.04
N GLN A 162 4.25 16.02 0.04
CA GLN A 162 5.66 16.40 0.08
C GLN A 162 6.59 15.35 -0.52
N PHE A 163 6.40 14.08 -0.17
CA PHE A 163 7.34 13.00 -0.49
C PHE A 163 6.94 12.18 -1.72
N CYS A 164 5.67 12.24 -2.16
CA CYS A 164 5.14 11.39 -3.23
C CYS A 164 4.47 12.20 -4.37
N PRO A 165 5.18 13.07 -5.11
CA PRO A 165 4.60 13.98 -6.11
C PRO A 165 4.01 13.28 -7.36
N ARG A 166 4.27 11.99 -7.56
CA ARG A 166 3.69 11.20 -8.67
C ARG A 166 2.71 10.12 -8.21
N LEU A 167 2.15 10.29 -7.02
CA LEU A 167 1.13 9.41 -6.48
C LEU A 167 -0.09 9.37 -7.42
N GLU A 168 -0.49 8.19 -7.86
CA GLU A 168 -1.65 8.01 -8.75
C GLU A 168 -2.89 7.56 -7.98
N ARG A 169 -2.72 6.68 -6.98
CA ARG A 169 -3.82 6.15 -6.17
C ARG A 169 -3.44 6.15 -4.69
N LEU A 170 -4.26 6.83 -3.89
CA LEU A 170 -4.17 6.84 -2.44
C LEU A 170 -5.50 6.38 -1.86
N GLU A 171 -5.45 5.44 -0.94
CA GLU A 171 -6.64 5.01 -0.20
C GLU A 171 -6.39 5.06 1.30
N ILE A 172 -7.28 5.74 2.01
CA ILE A 172 -7.26 5.91 3.47
C ILE A 172 -8.57 5.36 4.03
N GLN A 173 -8.49 4.24 4.74
CA GLN A 173 -9.66 3.52 5.26
C GLN A 173 -10.00 3.83 6.73
N TRP A 174 -9.43 4.87 7.33
CA TRP A 174 -9.77 5.21 8.72
C TRP A 174 -11.20 5.73 8.83
N ASP A 175 -11.95 5.21 9.80
CA ASP A 175 -13.32 5.67 10.07
C ASP A 175 -13.38 7.12 10.55
N PRO A 176 -14.53 7.80 10.38
CA PRO A 176 -14.75 9.18 10.84
C PRO A 176 -14.38 9.42 12.30
N ASP A 177 -14.68 8.45 13.18
CA ASP A 177 -14.39 8.56 14.62
C ASP A 177 -12.90 8.47 14.94
N THR A 178 -12.10 7.92 14.01
CA THR A 178 -10.66 7.70 14.17
C THR A 178 -9.85 8.86 13.60
N ILE A 179 -10.39 9.62 12.64
CA ILE A 179 -9.69 10.75 12.03
C ILE A 179 -9.90 12.04 12.83
N ARG A 180 -8.85 12.85 12.92
CA ARG A 180 -8.90 14.25 13.35
C ARG A 180 -8.38 15.11 12.22
N PHE A 181 -9.10 16.18 11.93
CA PHE A 181 -8.73 17.16 10.91
C PHE A 181 -8.99 18.57 11.45
N SER A 182 -8.38 19.58 10.83
CA SER A 182 -8.40 20.96 11.33
C SER A 182 -9.25 21.88 10.45
N ASP A 183 -9.59 23.07 10.95
CA ASP A 183 -10.24 24.10 10.12
C ASP A 183 -9.37 24.54 8.92
N LYS A 184 -8.06 24.22 8.97
CA LYS A 184 -7.09 24.49 7.91
C LYS A 184 -6.93 23.33 6.92
N SER A 185 -7.70 22.24 7.05
CA SER A 185 -7.67 21.07 6.16
C SER A 185 -7.69 21.42 4.68
N ASN A 186 -8.45 22.46 4.29
CA ASN A 186 -8.47 22.93 2.89
C ASN A 186 -7.07 23.21 2.31
N LYS A 187 -6.14 23.75 3.11
CA LYS A 187 -4.77 24.03 2.64
C LYS A 187 -3.99 22.74 2.36
N PHE A 188 -4.13 21.73 3.20
CA PHE A 188 -3.46 20.44 3.03
C PHE A 188 -4.05 19.68 1.83
N ILE A 189 -5.37 19.77 1.63
CA ILE A 189 -6.06 19.21 0.46
C ILE A 189 -5.61 19.90 -0.83
N ASP A 190 -5.42 21.23 -0.79
CA ASP A 190 -4.86 21.97 -1.93
C ASP A 190 -3.41 21.54 -2.20
N HIS A 191 -2.60 21.26 -1.18
CA HIS A 191 -1.23 20.79 -1.35
C HIS A 191 -1.16 19.44 -2.06
N ILE A 192 -1.96 18.44 -1.65
CA ILE A 192 -1.97 17.15 -2.36
C ILE A 192 -2.48 17.30 -3.79
N ARG A 193 -3.48 18.16 -4.03
CA ARG A 193 -3.99 18.43 -5.38
C ARG A 193 -2.94 19.06 -6.29
N LEU A 194 -2.16 20.02 -5.77
CA LEU A 194 -1.16 20.78 -6.53
C LEU A 194 0.17 20.03 -6.69
N ARG A 195 0.60 19.30 -5.66
CA ARG A 195 1.89 18.59 -5.65
C ARG A 195 1.81 17.19 -6.23
N CYS A 196 0.62 16.58 -6.30
CA CYS A 196 0.39 15.28 -6.93
C CYS A 196 -0.49 15.43 -8.18
N PRO A 197 0.03 15.99 -9.30
CA PRO A 197 -0.76 16.23 -10.50
C PRO A 197 -1.28 14.95 -11.18
N TYR A 198 -0.64 13.80 -10.93
CA TYR A 198 -0.99 12.50 -11.49
C TYR A 198 -2.03 11.72 -10.67
N LEU A 199 -2.57 12.30 -9.59
CA LEU A 199 -3.54 11.66 -8.74
C LEU A 199 -4.85 11.37 -9.51
N LYS A 200 -5.10 10.08 -9.77
CA LYS A 200 -6.29 9.56 -10.47
C LYS A 200 -7.36 9.07 -9.49
N SER A 201 -6.97 8.65 -8.29
CA SER A 201 -7.88 8.17 -7.26
C SER A 201 -7.42 8.56 -5.85
N LEU A 202 -8.33 9.15 -5.08
CA LEU A 202 -8.23 9.36 -3.64
C LEU A 202 -9.46 8.74 -2.98
N THR A 203 -9.29 7.58 -2.36
CA THR A 203 -10.38 6.84 -1.72
C THR A 203 -10.34 7.12 -0.22
N LEU A 204 -11.46 7.56 0.35
CA LEU A 204 -11.60 7.87 1.78
C LEU A 204 -12.81 7.14 2.36
N SER A 205 -12.81 6.89 3.66
CA SER A 205 -14.03 6.46 4.35
C SER A 205 -15.09 7.56 4.33
N ASP A 206 -16.35 7.15 4.24
CA ASP A 206 -17.49 8.08 4.23
C ASP A 206 -17.57 8.85 5.55
N GLY A 207 -17.83 10.16 5.49
CA GLY A 207 -17.86 11.06 6.65
C GLY A 207 -17.54 12.52 6.32
N GLU A 208 -17.48 13.37 7.36
CA GLU A 208 -17.28 14.83 7.20
C GLU A 208 -16.00 15.20 6.44
N TYR A 209 -14.91 14.47 6.69
CA TYR A 209 -13.64 14.70 5.99
C TYR A 209 -13.72 14.35 4.50
N TYR A 210 -14.43 13.28 4.13
CA TYR A 210 -14.65 12.92 2.72
C TYR A 210 -15.41 14.04 2.00
N GLU A 211 -16.50 14.54 2.57
CA GLU A 211 -17.29 15.63 1.96
C GLU A 211 -16.48 16.91 1.82
N LEU A 212 -15.60 17.22 2.79
CA LEU A 212 -14.68 18.35 2.70
C LEU A 212 -13.71 18.20 1.51
N VAL A 213 -13.06 17.04 1.40
CA VAL A 213 -12.11 16.74 0.31
C VAL A 213 -12.82 16.75 -1.04
N LYS A 214 -13.98 16.10 -1.13
CA LYS A 214 -14.80 16.07 -2.34
C LYS A 214 -15.19 17.47 -2.79
N SER A 215 -15.73 18.31 -1.89
CA SER A 215 -16.12 19.69 -2.22
C SER A 215 -14.93 20.51 -2.71
N ASN A 216 -13.74 20.34 -2.12
CA ASN A 216 -12.52 21.02 -2.56
C ASN A 216 -12.09 20.57 -3.97
N PHE A 217 -12.15 19.28 -4.29
CA PHE A 217 -11.83 18.75 -5.62
C PHE A 217 -12.88 19.10 -6.67
N GLU A 218 -14.16 19.16 -6.31
CA GLU A 218 -15.25 19.59 -7.19
C GLU A 218 -15.13 21.07 -7.57
N ARG A 219 -14.75 21.94 -6.62
CA ARG A 219 -14.46 23.37 -6.89
C ARG A 219 -13.27 23.56 -7.84
N ALA A 220 -12.43 22.54 -8.01
CA ALA A 220 -11.29 22.54 -8.92
C ALA A 220 -11.53 21.70 -10.19
N ASP A 221 -12.79 21.37 -10.50
CA ASP A 221 -13.22 20.58 -11.67
C ASP A 221 -12.57 19.18 -11.77
N ARG A 222 -12.23 18.56 -10.63
CA ARG A 222 -11.62 17.22 -10.54
C ARG A 222 -12.54 16.17 -9.90
N ASN A 223 -13.81 16.15 -10.32
CA ASN A 223 -14.90 15.39 -9.68
C ASN A 223 -14.69 13.86 -9.65
N LYS A 224 -13.85 13.30 -10.55
CA LYS A 224 -13.63 11.85 -10.67
C LYS A 224 -12.48 11.31 -9.82
N VAL A 225 -11.79 12.16 -9.06
CA VAL A 225 -10.61 11.76 -8.28
C VAL A 225 -11.01 11.22 -6.91
N VAL A 226 -11.99 11.81 -6.23
CA VAL A 226 -12.34 11.44 -4.85
C VAL A 226 -13.43 10.35 -4.84
N ARG A 227 -13.19 9.25 -4.13
CA ARG A 227 -14.07 8.07 -4.04
C ARG A 227 -14.28 7.66 -2.57
N THR A 228 -15.33 6.89 -2.31
CA THR A 228 -15.58 6.30 -0.98
C THR A 228 -15.14 4.84 -0.92
N THR A 229 -14.70 4.37 0.25
CA THR A 229 -14.30 2.96 0.50
C THR A 229 -15.45 1.97 0.34
N THR A 230 -16.70 2.40 0.51
CA THR A 230 -17.90 1.59 0.27
C THR A 230 -18.09 1.19 -1.19
N ASN A 231 -17.47 1.92 -2.12
CA ASN A 231 -17.64 1.72 -3.56
C ASN A 231 -16.40 1.09 -4.23
N TYR A 232 -15.24 1.11 -3.58
CA TYR A 232 -13.98 0.74 -4.21
C TYR A 232 -12.94 0.27 -3.20
N LYS A 233 -12.32 -0.89 -3.45
CA LYS A 233 -11.09 -1.33 -2.78
C LYS A 233 -9.96 -1.31 -3.81
N THR A 234 -8.93 -0.50 -3.56
CA THR A 234 -7.76 -0.45 -4.43
C THR A 234 -6.96 -1.72 -4.24
N SER A 235 -6.67 -2.39 -5.36
CA SER A 235 -5.80 -3.55 -5.41
C SER A 235 -4.48 -3.20 -6.10
N ILE A 236 -3.38 -3.79 -5.64
CA ILE A 236 -2.07 -3.71 -6.29
C ILE A 236 -1.93 -4.67 -7.48
N VAL A 237 -2.94 -5.50 -7.76
CA VAL A 237 -2.92 -6.49 -8.87
C VAL A 237 -2.62 -5.84 -10.23
N SER A 238 -2.94 -4.55 -10.41
CA SER A 238 -2.57 -3.81 -11.62
C SER A 238 -1.07 -3.64 -11.84
N LEU A 239 -0.22 -3.99 -10.85
CA LEU A 239 1.24 -3.96 -10.94
C LEU A 239 1.83 -5.31 -11.39
N LEU A 240 1.01 -6.31 -11.66
CA LEU A 240 1.46 -7.56 -12.27
C LEU A 240 1.95 -7.30 -13.68
N THR A 241 3.08 -7.91 -14.06
CA THR A 241 3.71 -7.72 -15.37
C THR A 241 2.75 -8.03 -16.52
N ASN A 242 1.92 -9.06 -16.34
CA ASN A 242 0.96 -9.51 -17.36
C ASN A 242 -0.48 -9.12 -16.99
N TYR A 243 -0.70 -8.04 -16.23
CA TYR A 243 -2.04 -7.63 -15.79
C TYR A 243 -3.01 -7.44 -16.96
N ASN A 244 -2.56 -6.86 -18.07
CA ASN A 244 -3.40 -6.64 -19.26
C ASN A 244 -3.78 -7.94 -19.99
N ASP A 245 -3.05 -9.03 -19.74
CA ASP A 245 -3.34 -10.35 -20.30
C ASP A 245 -4.25 -11.18 -19.38
N LEU A 246 -4.56 -10.68 -18.18
CA LEU A 246 -5.56 -11.30 -17.31
C LEU A 246 -6.93 -11.16 -17.97
N LEU A 247 -7.47 -12.30 -18.41
CA LEU A 247 -8.85 -12.40 -18.88
C LEU A 247 -9.77 -12.27 -17.66
N PHE A 248 -10.19 -11.04 -17.37
CA PHE A 248 -11.31 -10.79 -16.48
C PHE A 248 -12.60 -11.16 -17.24
N ASN A 249 -13.10 -12.38 -17.02
CA ASN A 249 -14.43 -12.80 -17.47
C ASN A 249 -15.53 -12.10 -16.66
#